data_AF-A0AAU2UVY0-F1
#
_entry.id   AF-A0AAU2UVY0-F1
#
_cell.length_a   1.000
_cell.length_b   1.000
_cell.length_c   1.000
_cell.angle_alpha   90.00
_cell.angle_beta   90.00
_cell.angle_gamma   90.00
#
_symmetry.space_group_name_H-M   'P 1'
#
loop_
_entity.id
_entity.type
_entity.pdbx_description
1 polymer ?
#
loop_
_entity_poly.entity_id
_entity_poly.type
_entity_poly.pdbx_seq_one_letter_code
_entity_poly.pdbx_strand_id
1 'polypeptide(L)'
;MPRAWTGACRCTTRLEELIDGRADSTAEYAGSAYYAALQIVIAHNASDADTLGSYRSPVTLFSALDDALSAAGVPADLLAFQYIYSSPPSEIGFRIPPEGSPEIGCWPLAIAGQAVDAYRAVLDRIDLDLRYDLEELIKARDSWSSDWNEGRGAWWWAEDGSLFFSIVG
;
A
#
# COMPACT_ATOMS: atom_id res chain seq x y z
N MET A 1 -23.48 8.20 -30.33
CA MET A 1 -24.01 8.11 -28.95
C MET A 1 -22.82 7.97 -28.00
N PRO A 2 -22.56 8.94 -27.10
CA PRO A 2 -21.45 8.82 -26.16
C PRO A 2 -21.86 7.93 -24.99
N ARG A 3 -21.02 6.93 -24.65
CA ARG A 3 -21.15 6.16 -23.42
C ARG A 3 -20.84 7.10 -22.25
N ALA A 4 -21.86 7.36 -21.43
CA ALA A 4 -21.69 8.13 -20.20
C ALA A 4 -20.72 7.39 -19.26
N TRP A 5 -19.77 8.14 -18.73
CA TRP A 5 -18.84 7.73 -17.69
C TRP A 5 -19.59 7.49 -16.37
N THR A 6 -20.11 6.29 -16.15
CA THR A 6 -20.83 5.90 -14.92
C THR A 6 -19.90 5.54 -13.75
N GLY A 7 -18.58 5.45 -13.97
CA GLY A 7 -17.60 5.17 -12.91
C GLY A 7 -17.27 6.40 -12.05
N ALA A 8 -17.16 7.58 -12.66
CA ALA A 8 -16.77 8.80 -11.95
C ALA A 8 -17.77 9.24 -10.87
N CYS A 9 -19.08 9.15 -11.13
CA CYS A 9 -20.11 9.49 -10.15
C CYS A 9 -20.13 8.56 -8.93
N ARG A 10 -19.72 7.29 -9.06
CA ARG A 10 -19.75 6.35 -7.93
C ARG A 10 -18.64 6.65 -6.93
N CYS A 11 -17.45 7.01 -7.40
CA CYS A 11 -16.33 7.35 -6.51
C CYS A 11 -16.61 8.64 -5.72
N THR A 12 -17.31 9.63 -6.30
CA THR A 12 -17.60 10.88 -5.61
C THR A 12 -18.55 10.68 -4.42
N THR A 13 -19.62 9.89 -4.59
CA THR A 13 -20.54 9.57 -3.49
C THR A 13 -19.87 8.72 -2.40
N ARG A 14 -18.97 7.79 -2.76
CA ARG A 14 -18.21 7.02 -1.75
C ARG A 14 -17.21 7.86 -0.99
N LEU A 15 -16.60 8.85 -1.66
CA LEU A 15 -15.71 9.80 -1.01
C LEU A 15 -16.45 10.63 0.05
N GLU A 16 -17.66 11.11 -0.26
CA GLU A 16 -18.52 11.83 0.69
C GLU A 16 -18.88 10.95 1.89
N GLU A 17 -19.27 9.69 1.66
CA GLU A 17 -19.57 8.75 2.73
C GLU A 17 -18.35 8.45 3.63
N LEU A 18 -17.15 8.32 3.05
CA LEU A 18 -15.92 8.15 3.83
C LEU A 18 -15.58 9.38 4.68
N ILE A 19 -15.78 10.58 4.14
CA ILE A 19 -15.60 11.85 4.88
C ILE A 19 -16.60 11.91 6.05
N ASP A 20 -17.82 11.42 5.85
CA ASP A 20 -18.85 11.32 6.90
C ASP A 20 -18.64 10.13 7.86
N GLY A 21 -17.55 9.36 7.70
CA GLY A 21 -17.18 8.26 8.58
C GLY A 21 -18.00 6.97 8.36
N ARG A 22 -18.46 6.73 7.13
CA ARG A 22 -19.37 5.62 6.78
C ARG A 22 -18.83 4.75 5.65
N ALA A 23 -19.10 3.45 5.75
CA ALA A 23 -18.91 2.46 4.68
C ALA A 23 -20.03 1.40 4.66
N ASP A 24 -21.29 1.83 4.77
CA ASP A 24 -22.46 0.99 5.04
C ASP A 24 -23.28 0.58 3.81
N SER A 25 -22.85 0.96 2.61
CA SER A 25 -23.57 0.61 1.39
C SER A 25 -23.56 -0.88 1.06
N THR A 26 -24.71 -1.38 0.64
CA THR A 26 -24.92 -2.77 0.19
C THR A 26 -24.99 -2.93 -1.34
N ALA A 27 -24.76 -1.86 -2.11
CA ALA A 27 -24.69 -1.95 -3.57
C ALA A 27 -23.56 -2.86 -4.05
N GLU A 28 -23.74 -3.55 -5.17
CA GLU A 28 -22.70 -4.38 -5.80
C GLU A 28 -21.45 -3.53 -6.09
N TYR A 29 -20.28 -4.05 -5.72
CA TYR A 29 -18.96 -3.39 -5.81
C TYR A 29 -18.81 -2.14 -4.93
N ALA A 30 -19.61 -2.00 -3.87
CA ALA A 30 -19.46 -0.90 -2.92
C ALA A 30 -18.09 -0.94 -2.23
N GLY A 31 -17.59 -2.14 -1.90
CA GLY A 31 -16.27 -2.32 -1.30
C GLY A 31 -15.17 -1.72 -2.18
N SER A 32 -15.10 -2.13 -3.46
CA SER A 32 -14.10 -1.62 -4.41
C SER A 32 -14.17 -0.09 -4.58
N ALA A 33 -15.38 0.48 -4.57
CA ALA A 33 -15.57 1.93 -4.70
C ALA A 33 -15.13 2.69 -3.44
N TYR A 34 -15.33 2.13 -2.23
CA TYR A 34 -14.79 2.69 -1.00
C TYR A 34 -13.27 2.63 -0.96
N TYR A 35 -12.68 1.50 -1.35
CA TYR A 35 -11.23 1.37 -1.45
C TYR A 35 -10.63 2.37 -2.45
N ALA A 36 -11.24 2.55 -3.62
CA ALA A 36 -10.81 3.57 -4.59
C ALA A 36 -10.94 5.00 -4.04
N ALA A 37 -12.02 5.32 -3.32
CA ALA A 37 -12.20 6.63 -2.71
C ALA A 37 -11.17 6.87 -1.57
N LEU A 38 -10.87 5.85 -0.77
CA LEU A 38 -9.84 5.92 0.27
C LEU A 38 -8.44 6.11 -0.34
N GLN A 39 -8.12 5.43 -1.44
CA GLN A 39 -6.89 5.66 -2.19
C GLN A 39 -6.77 7.11 -2.67
N ILE A 40 -7.87 7.73 -3.12
CA ILE A 40 -7.85 9.15 -3.54
C ILE A 40 -7.55 10.06 -2.34
N VAL A 41 -8.16 9.82 -1.18
CA VAL A 41 -7.89 10.59 0.05
C VAL A 41 -6.43 10.45 0.46
N ILE A 42 -5.94 9.22 0.50
CA ILE A 42 -4.55 8.89 0.84
C ILE A 42 -3.59 9.55 -0.16
N ALA A 43 -3.81 9.37 -1.46
CA ALA A 43 -2.97 9.95 -2.50
C ALA A 43 -2.90 11.48 -2.41
N HIS A 44 -3.96 12.13 -1.92
CA HIS A 44 -4.02 13.58 -1.79
C HIS A 44 -3.45 14.13 -0.47
N ASN A 45 -3.43 13.32 0.60
CA ASN A 45 -3.07 13.79 1.94
C ASN A 45 -1.82 13.14 2.55
N ALA A 46 -1.41 11.97 2.06
CA ALA A 46 -0.45 11.10 2.74
C ALA A 46 0.51 10.32 1.82
N SER A 47 0.53 10.61 0.51
CA SER A 47 1.36 9.89 -0.45
C SER A 47 2.32 10.84 -1.17
N ASP A 48 3.60 10.46 -1.22
CA ASP A 48 4.40 10.79 -2.40
C ASP A 48 3.73 10.15 -3.62
N ALA A 49 3.67 10.87 -4.74
CA ALA A 49 2.87 10.51 -5.91
C ALA A 49 3.35 9.24 -6.65
N ASP A 50 4.30 8.50 -6.08
CA ASP A 50 5.00 7.42 -6.76
C ASP A 50 4.23 6.10 -6.68
N THR A 51 3.94 5.57 -7.85
CA THR A 51 3.44 4.19 -8.00
C THR A 51 4.61 3.24 -7.73
N LEU A 52 4.46 2.32 -6.78
CA LEU A 52 5.50 1.33 -6.44
C LEU A 52 5.92 0.51 -7.67
N GLY A 53 4.97 0.20 -8.55
CA GLY A 53 5.21 -0.46 -9.83
C GLY A 53 3.93 -0.87 -10.53
N SER A 54 4.03 -1.26 -11.80
CA SER A 54 2.96 -1.91 -12.55
C SER A 54 3.34 -3.36 -12.81
N TYR A 55 2.59 -4.29 -12.25
CA TYR A 55 2.91 -5.71 -12.29
C TYR A 55 1.77 -6.49 -12.94
N ARG A 56 2.10 -7.37 -13.89
CA ARG A 56 1.11 -8.25 -14.53
C ARG A 56 0.38 -9.16 -13.54
N SER A 57 1.05 -9.53 -12.44
CA SER A 57 0.45 -10.23 -11.31
C SER A 57 1.23 -9.88 -10.05
N PRO A 58 0.82 -8.83 -9.31
CA PRO A 58 1.53 -8.44 -8.10
C PRO A 58 1.50 -9.55 -7.04
N VAL A 59 0.42 -10.34 -6.98
CA VAL A 59 0.30 -11.46 -6.02
C VAL A 59 1.42 -12.46 -6.23
N THR A 60 1.61 -12.88 -7.49
CA THR A 60 2.61 -13.88 -7.86
C THR A 60 4.03 -13.37 -7.59
N LEU A 61 4.29 -12.11 -7.91
CA LEU A 61 5.60 -11.51 -7.70
C LEU A 61 5.93 -11.43 -6.20
N PHE A 62 5.05 -10.80 -5.42
CA PHE A 62 5.34 -10.56 -4.01
C PHE A 62 5.30 -11.85 -3.17
N SER A 63 4.53 -12.86 -3.56
CA SER A 63 4.63 -14.18 -2.91
C SER A 63 5.98 -14.84 -3.19
N ALA A 64 6.46 -14.80 -4.43
CA ALA A 64 7.75 -15.37 -4.80
C ALA A 64 8.92 -14.61 -4.14
N LEU A 65 8.79 -13.28 -4.04
CA LEU A 65 9.76 -12.44 -3.35
C LEU A 65 9.83 -12.77 -1.85
N ASP A 66 8.69 -12.92 -1.18
CA ASP A 66 8.65 -13.29 0.24
C ASP A 66 9.23 -14.68 0.50
N ASP A 67 8.97 -15.67 -0.37
CA ASP A 67 9.58 -16.99 -0.29
C ASP A 67 11.12 -16.90 -0.39
N ALA A 68 11.63 -16.10 -1.33
CA ALA A 68 13.07 -15.90 -1.51
C ALA A 68 13.72 -15.17 -0.32
N LEU A 69 13.08 -14.11 0.19
CA LEU A 69 13.54 -13.36 1.36
C LEU A 69 13.54 -14.23 2.62
N SER A 70 12.48 -15.00 2.83
CA SER A 70 12.37 -15.93 3.95
C SER A 70 13.47 -17.00 3.90
N ALA A 71 13.69 -17.61 2.72
CA ALA A 71 14.76 -18.58 2.52
C ALA A 71 16.16 -17.98 2.75
N ALA A 72 16.34 -16.68 2.49
CA ALA A 72 17.58 -15.96 2.76
C ALA A 72 17.74 -15.51 4.23
N GLY A 73 16.74 -15.77 5.07
CA GLY A 73 16.77 -15.52 6.52
C GLY A 73 16.16 -14.19 6.96
N VAL A 74 15.35 -13.54 6.11
CA VAL A 74 14.62 -12.33 6.51
C VAL A 74 13.49 -12.71 7.49
N PRO A 75 13.36 -12.02 8.64
CA PRO A 75 12.27 -12.22 9.59
C PRO A 75 10.88 -12.07 8.96
N ALA A 76 9.93 -12.90 9.42
CA ALA A 76 8.58 -12.96 8.85
C ALA A 76 7.79 -11.65 8.97
N ASP A 77 8.03 -10.89 10.04
CA ASP A 77 7.44 -9.56 10.30
C ASP A 77 8.01 -8.47 9.38
N LEU A 78 9.12 -8.72 8.68
CA LEU A 78 9.72 -7.81 7.71
C LEU A 78 9.41 -8.17 6.26
N LEU A 79 8.67 -9.26 6.01
CA LEU A 79 8.29 -9.69 4.66
C LEU A 79 7.21 -8.76 4.04
N ALA A 80 7.22 -8.62 2.72
CA ALA A 80 6.54 -7.56 2.01
C ALA A 80 5.06 -7.83 1.75
N PHE A 81 4.71 -9.08 1.45
CA PHE A 81 3.38 -9.45 0.97
C PHE A 81 2.28 -9.05 1.96
N GLN A 82 2.52 -9.24 3.27
CA GLN A 82 1.52 -8.93 4.31
C GLN A 82 1.14 -7.43 4.37
N TYR A 83 2.06 -6.54 3.98
CA TYR A 83 1.85 -5.09 4.00
C TYR A 83 1.34 -4.56 2.68
N ILE A 84 1.57 -5.29 1.60
CA ILE A 84 1.06 -4.96 0.27
C ILE A 84 -0.44 -5.28 0.16
N TYR A 85 -0.88 -6.37 0.79
CA TYR A 85 -2.27 -6.83 0.80
C TYR A 85 -2.96 -6.57 2.14
N SER A 86 -2.56 -5.52 2.86
CA SER A 86 -3.16 -5.19 4.15
C SER A 86 -4.54 -4.54 3.97
N SER A 87 -5.36 -4.71 5.00
CA SER A 87 -6.60 -3.93 5.11
C SER A 87 -6.28 -2.48 5.50
N PRO A 88 -7.21 -1.53 5.29
CA PRO A 88 -7.05 -0.18 5.79
C PRO A 88 -6.75 -0.16 7.30
N PRO A 89 -6.07 0.89 7.80
CA PRO A 89 -5.71 1.00 9.21
C PRO A 89 -6.90 0.80 10.13
N SER A 90 -6.68 0.16 11.28
CA SER A 90 -7.74 -0.14 12.25
C SER A 90 -8.38 1.10 12.87
N GLU A 91 -7.69 2.24 12.78
CA GLU A 91 -8.07 3.57 13.21
C GLU A 91 -9.20 4.15 12.36
N ILE A 92 -9.40 3.64 11.14
CA ILE A 92 -10.60 3.90 10.36
C ILE A 92 -11.74 3.20 11.09
N GLY A 93 -12.48 3.95 11.91
CA GLY A 93 -13.50 3.47 12.85
C GLY A 93 -14.72 2.79 12.22
N PHE A 94 -14.65 2.43 10.94
CA PHE A 94 -15.64 1.70 10.19
C PHE A 94 -14.98 0.67 9.27
N ARG A 95 -15.61 -0.49 9.12
CA ARG A 95 -15.10 -1.59 8.29
C ARG A 95 -15.53 -1.38 6.84
N ILE A 96 -14.57 -1.36 5.92
CA ILE A 96 -14.85 -1.39 4.47
C ILE A 96 -15.28 -2.81 4.06
N PRO A 97 -16.40 -3.00 3.34
CA PRO A 97 -16.82 -4.30 2.85
C PRO A 97 -15.74 -4.99 1.97
N PRO A 98 -15.49 -6.29 2.14
CA PRO A 98 -14.52 -7.03 1.34
C PRO A 98 -15.12 -7.36 -0.04
N GLU A 99 -14.84 -6.56 -1.07
CA GLU A 99 -15.24 -6.83 -2.45
C GLU A 99 -14.21 -6.29 -3.44
N GLY A 100 -13.57 -7.17 -4.22
CA GLY A 100 -12.69 -6.80 -5.35
C GLY A 100 -11.52 -5.86 -4.98
N SER A 101 -10.54 -5.72 -5.86
CA SER A 101 -9.42 -4.77 -5.65
C SER A 101 -9.95 -3.31 -5.72
N PRO A 102 -9.35 -2.31 -5.04
CA PRO A 102 -7.91 -2.17 -4.90
C PRO A 102 -7.38 -2.45 -3.49
N GLU A 103 -6.38 -3.32 -3.42
CA GLU A 103 -5.56 -3.49 -2.23
C GLU A 103 -4.87 -2.15 -1.92
N ILE A 104 -5.11 -1.64 -0.72
CA ILE A 104 -4.32 -0.53 -0.19
C ILE A 104 -3.19 -1.18 0.58
N GLY A 105 -1.99 -1.14 0.01
CA GLY A 105 -0.81 -1.48 0.76
C GLY A 105 -0.64 -0.47 1.89
N CYS A 106 -0.63 -0.95 3.12
CA CYS A 106 -0.34 -0.18 4.33
C CYS A 106 0.91 -0.76 4.98
N TRP A 107 1.97 0.05 5.02
CA TRP A 107 3.25 -0.33 5.60
C TRP A 107 3.59 0.50 6.83
N PRO A 108 3.76 -0.11 8.02
CA PRO A 108 4.18 0.63 9.21
C PRO A 108 5.60 1.20 9.05
N LEU A 109 5.75 2.51 9.27
CA LEU A 109 7.05 3.18 9.18
C LEU A 109 8.04 2.75 10.26
N ALA A 110 7.54 2.32 11.42
CA ALA A 110 8.35 1.83 12.53
C ALA A 110 9.28 0.65 12.15
N ILE A 111 8.89 -0.14 11.14
CA ILE A 111 9.67 -1.29 10.64
C ILE A 111 10.27 -1.05 9.26
N ALA A 112 10.01 0.11 8.63
CA ALA A 112 10.43 0.39 7.26
C ALA A 112 11.96 0.32 7.10
N GLY A 113 12.70 1.01 7.97
CA GLY A 113 14.17 0.97 7.97
C GLY A 113 14.73 -0.42 8.27
N GLN A 114 14.15 -1.14 9.25
CA GLN A 114 14.60 -2.49 9.62
C GLN A 114 14.51 -3.47 8.45
N ALA A 115 13.42 -3.40 7.69
CA ALA A 115 13.25 -4.25 6.51
C ALA A 115 14.17 -3.84 5.35
N VAL A 116 14.41 -2.55 5.13
CA VAL A 116 15.39 -2.07 4.13
C VAL A 116 16.78 -2.64 4.44
N ASP A 117 17.21 -2.57 5.70
CA ASP A 117 18.50 -3.12 6.13
C ASP A 117 18.56 -4.64 5.95
N ALA A 118 17.48 -5.35 6.33
CA ALA A 118 17.39 -6.80 6.14
C ALA A 118 17.46 -7.19 4.67
N TYR A 119 16.79 -6.46 3.78
CA TYR A 119 16.77 -6.72 2.34
C TYR A 119 18.14 -6.45 1.71
N ARG A 120 18.78 -5.33 2.06
CA ARG A 120 20.15 -5.00 1.61
C ARG A 120 21.15 -6.10 2.00
N ALA A 121 21.01 -6.67 3.20
CA ALA A 121 21.90 -7.71 3.70
C ALA A 121 21.77 -9.06 2.97
N VAL A 122 20.64 -9.31 2.29
CA VAL A 122 20.39 -10.57 1.57
C VAL A 122 20.44 -10.42 0.04
N LEU A 123 20.55 -9.20 -0.47
CA LEU A 123 20.37 -8.87 -1.89
C LEU A 123 21.26 -9.72 -2.84
N ASP A 124 22.48 -10.02 -2.42
CA ASP A 124 23.44 -10.83 -3.17
C ASP A 124 23.04 -12.32 -3.28
N ARG A 125 22.19 -12.78 -2.36
CA ARG A 125 21.68 -14.16 -2.26
C ARG A 125 20.33 -14.36 -2.94
N ILE A 126 19.65 -13.28 -3.33
CA ILE A 126 18.37 -13.35 -4.05
C ILE A 126 18.61 -13.61 -5.54
N ASP A 127 17.73 -14.42 -6.15
CA ASP A 127 17.76 -14.74 -7.57
C ASP A 127 17.79 -13.45 -8.43
N LEU A 128 18.54 -13.47 -9.52
CA LEU A 128 18.67 -12.34 -10.44
C LEU A 128 17.32 -11.90 -11.00
N ASP A 129 16.39 -12.84 -11.20
CA ASP A 129 15.05 -12.56 -11.71
C ASP A 129 14.18 -11.77 -10.73
N LEU A 130 14.50 -11.79 -9.43
CA LEU A 130 13.79 -11.05 -8.36
C LEU A 130 14.58 -9.85 -7.84
N ARG A 131 15.87 -9.77 -8.17
CA ARG A 131 16.78 -8.75 -7.62
C ARG A 131 16.39 -7.34 -8.04
N TYR A 132 15.95 -7.15 -9.28
CA TYR A 132 15.52 -5.84 -9.76
C TYR A 132 14.31 -5.33 -8.96
N ASP A 133 13.28 -6.16 -8.79
CA ASP A 133 12.08 -5.79 -8.02
C ASP A 133 12.42 -5.53 -6.55
N LEU A 134 13.34 -6.30 -5.97
CA LEU A 134 13.82 -6.05 -4.61
C LEU A 134 14.60 -4.74 -4.49
N GLU A 135 15.42 -4.38 -5.48
CA GLU A 135 16.13 -3.10 -5.51
C GLU A 135 15.18 -1.91 -5.61
N GLU A 136 14.14 -2.00 -6.45
CA GLU A 136 13.10 -0.97 -6.54
C GLU A 136 12.33 -0.85 -5.23
N LEU A 137 11.98 -1.97 -4.59
CA LEU A 137 11.34 -1.97 -3.28
C LEU A 137 12.23 -1.34 -2.19
N ILE A 138 13.54 -1.64 -2.20
CA ILE A 138 14.51 -1.02 -1.28
C ILE A 138 14.55 0.50 -1.51
N LYS A 139 14.65 0.96 -2.77
CA LYS A 139 14.72 2.38 -3.11
C LYS A 139 13.47 3.14 -2.65
N ALA A 140 12.28 2.62 -2.98
CA ALA A 140 11.01 3.23 -2.59
C ALA A 140 10.93 3.38 -1.07
N ARG A 141 11.26 2.32 -0.31
CA ARG A 141 11.16 2.34 1.15
C ARG A 141 12.20 3.23 1.82
N ASP A 142 13.42 3.30 1.29
CA ASP A 142 14.47 4.16 1.82
C ASP A 142 14.11 5.65 1.63
N SER A 143 13.60 6.02 0.44
CA SER A 143 13.11 7.39 0.17
C SER A 143 11.98 7.76 1.12
N TRP A 144 10.89 6.98 1.13
CA TRP A 144 9.72 7.29 1.93
C TRP A 144 10.01 7.32 3.45
N SER A 145 10.88 6.42 3.93
CA SER A 145 11.32 6.45 5.32
C SER A 145 12.16 7.70 5.62
N SER A 146 13.02 8.14 4.70
CA SER A 146 13.77 9.38 4.85
C SER A 146 12.83 10.58 4.91
N ASP A 147 11.92 10.70 3.93
CA ASP A 147 10.97 11.81 3.80
C ASP A 147 10.05 11.92 5.03
N TRP A 148 9.56 10.79 5.56
CA TRP A 148 8.79 10.79 6.81
C TRP A 148 9.61 11.26 8.02
N ASN A 149 10.89 10.86 8.10
CA ASN A 149 11.76 11.25 9.20
C ASN A 149 12.17 12.73 9.13
N GLU A 150 12.22 13.34 7.95
CA GLU A 150 12.42 14.80 7.81
C GLU A 150 11.27 15.59 8.45
N GLY A 151 10.05 15.05 8.42
CA GLY A 151 8.87 15.62 9.09
C GLY A 151 8.89 15.55 10.62
N ARG A 152 9.85 14.85 11.23
CA ARG A 152 9.87 14.60 12.68
C ARG A 152 9.86 15.91 13.47
N GLY A 153 8.86 16.05 14.34
CA GLY A 153 8.64 17.25 15.16
C GLY A 153 7.68 18.27 14.56
N ALA A 154 7.18 18.04 13.33
CA ALA A 154 6.05 18.79 12.79
C ALA A 154 4.73 18.38 13.48
N TRP A 155 3.74 19.28 13.48
CA TRP A 155 2.44 19.05 14.13
C TRP A 155 1.60 17.94 13.47
N TRP A 156 1.93 17.57 12.23
CA TRP A 156 1.27 16.53 11.44
C TRP A 156 2.02 15.18 11.48
N TRP A 157 3.19 15.13 12.12
CA TRP A 157 4.02 13.92 12.17
C TRP A 157 3.56 12.98 13.29
N ALA A 158 3.61 11.67 13.03
CA ALA A 158 3.26 10.62 13.97
C ALA A 158 4.34 9.53 14.05
N GLU A 159 4.55 8.97 15.23
CA GLU A 159 5.54 7.90 15.45
C GLU A 159 5.08 6.55 14.90
N ASP A 160 3.77 6.32 14.89
CA ASP A 160 3.08 5.14 14.35
C ASP A 160 2.55 5.34 12.92
N GLY A 161 3.14 6.28 12.19
CA GLY A 161 2.79 6.54 10.79
C GLY A 161 2.84 5.29 9.92
N SER A 162 1.97 5.25 8.91
CA SER A 162 1.98 4.21 7.88
C SER A 162 2.10 4.84 6.51
N LEU A 163 2.90 4.22 5.65
CA LEU A 163 2.97 4.55 4.24
C LEU A 163 1.85 3.80 3.51
N PHE A 164 1.18 4.52 2.63
CA PHE A 164 0.17 3.97 1.76
C PHE A 164 0.59 4.14 0.32
N PHE A 165 0.39 3.11 -0.50
CA PHE A 165 0.72 3.17 -1.92
C PHE A 165 -0.31 2.38 -2.73
N SER A 166 -0.34 2.70 -4.02
CA SER A 166 -1.13 1.96 -5.00
C SER A 166 -0.26 0.93 -5.71
N ILE A 167 -0.84 -0.25 -5.94
CA ILE A 167 -0.32 -1.23 -6.90
C ILE A 167 -1.33 -1.35 -8.02
N VAL A 168 -0.87 -1.23 -9.25
CA VAL A 168 -1.71 -1.41 -10.44
C VAL A 168 -1.33 -2.71 -11.14
N GLY A 169 -2.34 -3.53 -11.44
CA GLY A 169 -2.24 -4.79 -12.20
C GLY A 169 -3.04 -4.77 -13.49
#